data_AF-A0A0K8U324-F1
#
_entry.id   AF-A0A0K8U324-F1
#
_cell.length_a   1.000
_cell.length_b   1.000
_cell.length_c   1.000
_cell.angle_alpha   90.00
_cell.angle_beta   90.00
_cell.angle_gamma   90.00
#
_symmetry.space_group_name_H-M   'P 1'
#
loop_
_entity.id
_entity.type
_entity.pdbx_description
1 polymer ?
#
loop_
_entity_poly.entity_id
_entity_poly.type
_entity_poly.pdbx_seq_one_letter_code
_entity_poly.pdbx_strand_id
1 'polypeptide(L)'
;MDFDQILEEIGEFGRYQKTNYLLICLPVMFAAANSLSYVFTAGTPAYRCLIPQCDDPIEPQLHAHWLANATPGSYDKYGHFTPENCYRYKAVSDNITDVYHISECSKDFFNQNIRERCYSWVYDDDERTIVQEVRPSLKIIR
;
A
#
# COMPACT_ATOMS: atom_id res chain seq x y z
N MET A 1 38.13 0.58 -39.73
CA MET A 1 38.68 -0.32 -38.70
C MET A 1 37.62 -1.39 -38.52
N ASP A 2 37.87 -2.56 -39.12
CA ASP A 2 36.93 -3.68 -39.05
C ASP A 2 36.97 -4.25 -37.64
N PHE A 3 35.82 -4.23 -36.95
CA PHE A 3 35.68 -4.82 -35.62
C PHE A 3 36.08 -6.29 -35.61
N ASP A 4 35.91 -7.00 -36.73
CA ASP A 4 36.26 -8.41 -36.88
C ASP A 4 37.77 -8.68 -36.73
N GLN A 5 38.65 -7.76 -37.15
CA GLN A 5 40.12 -7.91 -36.94
C GLN A 5 40.52 -7.78 -35.47
N ILE A 6 39.79 -6.99 -34.68
CA ILE A 6 40.03 -6.85 -33.24
C ILE A 6 39.56 -8.10 -32.50
N LEU A 7 38.47 -8.74 -32.95
CA LEU A 7 38.01 -10.01 -32.39
C LEU A 7 38.96 -11.18 -32.71
N GLU A 8 39.65 -11.15 -33.86
CA GLU A 8 40.60 -12.18 -34.25
C GLU A 8 41.90 -12.15 -33.41
N GLU A 9 42.37 -10.96 -33.00
CA GLU A 9 43.54 -10.80 -32.10
C GLU A 9 43.26 -11.11 -30.62
N ILE A 10 42.01 -10.96 -30.16
CA ILE A 10 41.63 -11.20 -28.76
C ILE A 10 41.55 -12.71 -28.42
N GLY A 11 41.45 -13.57 -29.44
CA GLY A 11 41.31 -15.02 -29.32
C GLY A 11 39.90 -15.45 -28.86
N GLU A 12 39.52 -16.71 -29.17
CA GLU A 12 38.25 -17.28 -28.70
C GLU A 12 38.14 -17.14 -27.17
N PHE A 13 36.98 -16.66 -26.71
CA PHE A 13 36.68 -16.45 -25.29
C PHE A 13 37.09 -17.67 -24.45
N GLY A 14 38.22 -17.55 -23.76
CA GLY A 14 38.84 -18.67 -23.04
C GLY A 14 38.01 -19.08 -21.82
N ARG A 15 38.17 -20.33 -21.36
CA ARG A 15 37.47 -20.85 -20.16
C ARG A 15 37.64 -19.90 -18.95
N TYR A 16 38.85 -19.36 -18.75
CA TYR A 16 39.14 -18.40 -17.69
C TYR A 16 38.40 -17.06 -17.84
N GLN A 17 38.33 -16.50 -19.05
CA GLN A 17 37.60 -15.26 -19.31
C GLN A 17 36.10 -15.43 -19.07
N LYS A 18 35.51 -16.56 -19.50
CA LYS A 18 34.11 -16.90 -19.23
C LYS A 18 33.83 -17.02 -17.72
N THR A 19 34.67 -17.73 -16.97
CA THR A 19 34.51 -17.87 -15.52
C THR A 19 34.61 -16.53 -14.79
N ASN A 20 35.61 -15.71 -15.15
CA ASN A 20 35.79 -14.41 -14.51
C ASN A 20 34.63 -13.43 -14.83
N TYR A 21 34.17 -13.43 -16.09
CA TYR A 21 33.00 -12.65 -16.49
C TYR A 21 31.74 -13.08 -15.74
N LEU A 22 31.50 -14.39 -15.60
CA LEU A 22 30.37 -14.90 -14.80
C LEU A 22 30.49 -14.52 -13.32
N LEU A 23 31.69 -14.61 -12.73
CA LEU A 23 31.93 -14.23 -11.33
C LEU A 23 31.68 -12.73 -11.08
N ILE A 24 31.99 -11.86 -12.05
CA ILE A 24 31.71 -10.42 -11.95
C ILE A 24 30.23 -10.13 -12.24
N CYS A 25 29.61 -10.85 -13.15
CA CYS A 25 28.21 -10.65 -13.52
C CYS A 25 27.25 -11.09 -12.40
N LEU A 26 27.59 -12.16 -11.68
CA LEU A 26 26.79 -12.73 -10.60
C LEU A 26 26.37 -11.72 -9.51
N PRO A 27 27.27 -10.93 -8.88
CA PRO A 27 26.86 -9.90 -7.91
C PRO A 27 26.04 -8.77 -8.55
N VAL A 28 26.30 -8.41 -9.80
CA VAL A 28 25.52 -7.40 -10.53
C VAL A 28 24.09 -7.87 -10.76
N MET A 29 23.90 -9.15 -11.11
CA MET A 29 22.57 -9.74 -11.25
C MET A 29 21.81 -9.75 -9.92
N PHE A 30 22.46 -10.11 -8.81
CA PHE A 30 21.81 -10.05 -7.50
C PHE A 30 21.44 -8.63 -7.09
N ALA A 31 22.29 -7.64 -7.35
CA ALA A 31 21.96 -6.24 -7.09
C ALA A 31 20.77 -5.75 -7.92
N ALA A 32 20.74 -6.08 -9.22
CA ALA A 32 19.61 -5.75 -10.10
C ALA A 32 18.32 -6.45 -9.66
N ALA A 33 18.39 -7.72 -9.28
CA ALA A 33 17.25 -8.49 -8.79
C ALA A 33 16.66 -7.87 -7.52
N ASN A 34 17.49 -7.46 -6.55
CA ASN A 34 17.01 -6.78 -5.34
C ASN A 34 16.29 -5.46 -5.66
N SER A 35 16.85 -4.65 -6.57
CA SER A 35 16.23 -3.40 -7.02
C SER A 35 14.87 -3.65 -7.68
N LEU A 36 14.79 -4.67 -8.53
CA LEU A 36 13.55 -5.03 -9.22
C LEU A 36 12.49 -5.57 -8.24
N SER A 37 12.89 -6.42 -7.28
CA SER A 37 11.99 -6.94 -6.24
C SER A 37 11.36 -5.82 -5.42
N TYR A 38 12.11 -4.76 -5.11
CA TYR A 38 11.59 -3.62 -4.35
C TYR A 38 10.38 -2.97 -5.03
N VAL A 39 10.39 -2.83 -6.36
CA VAL A 39 9.28 -2.23 -7.12
C VAL A 39 7.98 -3.01 -6.95
N PHE A 40 8.06 -4.34 -6.82
CA PHE A 40 6.89 -5.19 -6.62
C PHE A 40 6.46 -5.28 -5.16
N THR A 41 7.40 -5.20 -4.22
CA THR A 41 7.11 -5.36 -2.79
C THR A 41 6.77 -4.05 -2.05
N ALA A 42 7.13 -2.90 -2.64
CA ALA A 42 6.91 -1.57 -2.05
C ALA A 42 5.59 -0.91 -2.50
N GLY A 43 4.68 -1.68 -3.11
CA GLY A 43 3.33 -1.22 -3.39
C GLY A 43 2.62 -0.79 -2.10
N THR A 44 1.92 0.34 -2.14
CA THR A 44 0.98 0.69 -1.07
C THR A 44 -0.29 -0.12 -1.31
N PRO A 45 -0.65 -1.05 -0.42
CA PRO A 45 -1.87 -1.83 -0.57
C PRO A 45 -3.06 -0.89 -0.46
N ALA A 46 -4.26 -1.29 -0.88
CA ALA A 46 -5.43 -0.49 -0.61
C ALA A 46 -5.61 -0.30 0.92
N TYR A 47 -5.83 0.94 1.35
CA TYR A 47 -6.03 1.28 2.75
C TYR A 47 -7.01 2.43 2.89
N ARG A 48 -7.72 2.47 4.01
CA ARG A 48 -8.59 3.59 4.39
C ARG A 48 -8.44 3.94 5.85
N CYS A 49 -9.03 5.06 6.26
CA CYS A 49 -9.09 5.42 7.68
C CYS A 49 -10.05 4.51 8.47
N LEU A 50 -9.64 4.10 9.66
CA LEU A 50 -10.50 3.42 10.65
C LEU A 50 -11.44 4.44 11.30
N ILE A 51 -12.72 4.13 11.32
CA ILE A 51 -13.80 4.96 11.86
C ILE A 51 -14.42 4.19 13.02
N PRO A 52 -13.99 4.45 14.27
CA PRO A 52 -14.39 3.65 15.43
C PRO A 52 -15.90 3.70 15.72
N GLN A 53 -16.60 4.71 15.19
CA GLN A 53 -18.05 4.86 15.34
C GLN A 53 -18.86 3.89 14.47
N CYS A 54 -18.27 3.35 13.41
CA CYS A 54 -19.00 2.60 12.37
C CYS A 54 -18.29 1.32 11.93
N ASP A 55 -16.99 1.21 12.14
CA ASP A 55 -16.26 -0.01 11.87
C ASP A 55 -16.57 -1.08 12.92
N ASP A 56 -16.69 -2.31 12.46
CA ASP A 56 -16.74 -3.47 13.35
C ASP A 56 -15.42 -3.56 14.13
N PRO A 57 -15.46 -3.68 15.47
CA PRO A 57 -14.26 -3.76 16.29
C PRO A 57 -13.45 -5.05 16.08
N ILE A 58 -14.04 -6.09 15.48
CA ILE A 58 -13.45 -7.39 15.23
C ILE A 58 -12.99 -7.50 13.77
N GLU A 59 -13.85 -7.12 12.82
CA GLU A 59 -13.59 -7.29 11.39
C GLU A 59 -13.97 -6.06 10.55
N PRO A 60 -13.12 -5.02 10.53
CA PRO A 60 -13.40 -3.80 9.79
C PRO A 60 -13.31 -4.02 8.27
N GLN A 61 -14.37 -3.68 7.53
CA GLN A 61 -14.44 -3.93 6.09
C GLN A 61 -13.78 -2.82 5.26
N LEU A 62 -12.81 -3.11 4.40
CA LEU A 62 -12.17 -2.10 3.55
C LEU A 62 -13.18 -1.30 2.71
N HIS A 63 -14.17 -1.95 2.11
CA HIS A 63 -15.15 -1.34 1.21
C HIS A 63 -16.55 -1.22 1.83
N ALA A 64 -16.71 -0.35 2.81
CA ALA A 64 -18.01 -0.11 3.42
C ALA A 64 -18.90 0.81 2.56
N HIS A 65 -20.18 0.49 2.44
CA HIS A 65 -21.15 1.30 1.68
C HIS A 65 -21.37 2.70 2.28
N TRP A 66 -21.17 2.84 3.60
CA TRP A 66 -21.32 4.08 4.33
C TRP A 66 -20.05 4.95 4.32
N LEU A 67 -18.97 4.50 3.71
CA LEU A 67 -17.67 5.17 3.76
C LEU A 67 -17.76 6.63 3.27
N ALA A 68 -18.57 6.89 2.24
CA ALA A 68 -18.81 8.23 1.70
C ALA A 68 -19.47 9.22 2.68
N ASN A 69 -20.08 8.73 3.74
CA ASN A 69 -20.67 9.57 4.78
C ASN A 69 -19.62 10.09 5.77
N ALA A 70 -18.58 9.29 6.01
CA ALA A 70 -17.64 9.45 7.11
C ALA A 70 -16.23 9.88 6.67
N THR A 71 -15.87 9.70 5.39
CA THR A 71 -14.64 10.22 4.80
C THR A 71 -14.88 11.17 3.64
N PRO A 72 -14.05 12.21 3.49
CA PRO A 72 -13.99 12.97 2.25
C PRO A 72 -13.47 12.07 1.13
N GLY A 73 -13.98 12.25 -0.09
CA GLY A 73 -13.59 11.47 -1.26
C GLY A 73 -14.34 11.90 -2.50
N SER A 74 -14.08 11.21 -3.62
CA SER A 74 -14.74 11.46 -4.89
C SER A 74 -15.32 10.18 -5.47
N TYR A 75 -16.36 10.33 -6.29
CA TYR A 75 -16.92 9.23 -7.07
C TYR A 75 -16.31 9.21 -8.46
N ASP A 76 -15.92 8.03 -8.93
CA ASP A 76 -15.50 7.83 -10.30
C ASP A 76 -16.72 7.80 -11.26
N LYS A 77 -16.47 7.90 -12.56
CA LYS A 77 -17.49 7.80 -13.64
C LYS A 77 -18.34 6.53 -13.57
N TYR A 78 -17.85 5.48 -12.93
CA TYR A 78 -18.54 4.20 -12.74
C TYR A 78 -19.32 4.11 -11.40
N GLY A 79 -19.35 5.20 -10.61
CA GLY A 79 -20.06 5.24 -9.33
C GLY A 79 -19.30 4.61 -8.15
N HIS A 80 -18.01 4.28 -8.33
CA HIS A 80 -17.16 3.81 -7.24
C HIS A 80 -16.65 4.98 -6.40
N PHE A 81 -16.78 4.88 -5.06
CA PHE A 81 -16.31 5.92 -4.14
C PHE A 81 -14.86 5.67 -3.72
N THR A 82 -14.00 6.66 -3.94
CA THR A 82 -12.59 6.61 -3.54
C THR A 82 -12.34 7.62 -2.42
N PRO A 83 -11.98 7.19 -1.20
CA PRO A 83 -11.72 8.07 -0.07
C PRO A 83 -10.37 8.81 -0.18
N GLU A 84 -10.30 10.03 0.36
CA GLU A 84 -9.05 10.72 0.65
C GLU A 84 -8.42 10.13 1.92
N ASN A 85 -7.46 9.21 1.78
CA ASN A 85 -6.95 8.36 2.87
C ASN A 85 -6.30 9.06 4.09
N CYS A 86 -6.06 10.37 4.02
CA CYS A 86 -5.41 11.14 5.08
C CYS A 86 -6.40 11.75 6.09
N TYR A 87 -7.66 11.92 5.70
CA TYR A 87 -8.65 12.66 6.48
C TYR A 87 -9.93 11.86 6.66
N ARG A 88 -10.62 12.11 7.77
CA ARG A 88 -12.00 11.70 8.02
C ARG A 88 -12.81 12.86 8.55
N TYR A 89 -14.13 12.77 8.52
CA TYR A 89 -14.99 13.76 9.15
C TYR A 89 -15.01 13.57 10.67
N LYS A 90 -15.05 14.68 11.41
CA LYS A 90 -15.13 14.64 12.87
C LYS A 90 -16.50 14.10 13.29
N ALA A 91 -16.52 13.08 14.15
CA ALA A 91 -17.76 12.56 14.73
C ALA A 91 -18.43 13.62 15.64
N VAL A 92 -19.77 13.68 15.59
CA VAL A 92 -20.58 14.57 16.43
C VAL A 92 -20.65 14.05 17.87
N SER A 93 -20.67 12.72 18.04
CA SER A 93 -20.64 12.06 19.35
C SER A 93 -19.73 10.83 19.33
N ASP A 94 -18.86 10.70 20.34
CA ASP A 94 -17.98 9.54 20.49
C ASP A 94 -18.71 8.28 21.01
N ASN A 95 -19.85 8.46 21.69
CA ASN A 95 -20.69 7.37 22.21
C ASN A 95 -21.92 7.14 21.31
N ILE A 96 -21.71 6.57 20.13
CA ILE A 96 -22.81 5.96 19.37
C ILE A 96 -22.89 4.51 19.85
N THR A 97 -23.57 4.30 20.98
CA THR A 97 -23.65 3.00 21.67
C THR A 97 -24.70 2.04 21.11
N ASP A 98 -25.30 2.34 19.96
CA ASP A 98 -26.23 1.40 19.33
C ASP A 98 -25.47 0.45 18.42
N VAL A 99 -25.06 -0.66 19.03
CA VAL A 99 -24.49 -1.86 18.39
C VAL A 99 -25.34 -2.36 17.22
N TYR A 100 -26.62 -1.95 17.14
CA TYR A 100 -27.56 -2.29 16.09
C TYR A 100 -27.52 -1.37 14.85
N HIS A 101 -26.87 -0.20 14.92
CA HIS A 101 -26.77 0.78 13.83
C HIS A 101 -25.39 0.84 13.16
N ILE A 102 -24.44 0.00 13.58
CA ILE A 102 -23.08 -0.09 13.00
C ILE A 102 -23.12 -0.34 11.48
N SER A 103 -24.13 -1.06 10.99
CA SER A 103 -24.28 -1.33 9.56
C SER A 103 -24.74 -0.11 8.76
N GLU A 104 -25.56 0.79 9.31
CA GLU A 104 -26.05 1.99 8.62
C GLU A 104 -25.44 3.24 9.25
N CYS A 105 -24.15 3.42 9.05
CA CYS A 105 -23.40 4.59 9.48
C CYS A 105 -23.89 5.84 8.70
N SER A 106 -24.88 6.53 9.27
CA SER A 106 -25.51 7.72 8.69
C SER A 106 -24.55 8.92 8.66
N LYS A 107 -24.80 9.81 7.69
CA LYS A 107 -24.11 11.10 7.55
C LYS A 107 -24.30 12.03 8.74
N ASP A 108 -25.40 11.91 9.48
CA ASP A 108 -25.73 12.77 10.61
C ASP A 108 -24.78 12.63 11.79
N PHE A 109 -24.08 11.48 11.87
CA PHE A 109 -23.08 11.23 12.91
C PHE A 109 -21.77 11.99 12.69
N PHE A 110 -21.58 12.60 11.51
CA PHE A 110 -20.33 13.24 11.12
C PHE A 110 -20.54 14.71 10.74
N ASN A 111 -19.66 15.56 11.26
CA ASN A 111 -19.61 16.96 10.87
C ASN A 111 -18.83 17.10 9.56
N GLN A 112 -19.55 17.22 8.44
CA GLN A 112 -18.93 17.34 7.11
C GLN A 112 -18.11 18.62 6.89
N ASN A 113 -18.24 19.62 7.77
CA ASN A 113 -17.47 20.86 7.69
C ASN A 113 -16.09 20.73 8.33
N ILE A 114 -15.88 19.72 9.20
CA ILE A 114 -14.66 19.56 9.97
C ILE A 114 -13.96 18.27 9.57
N ARG A 115 -12.77 18.41 8.97
CA ARG A 115 -11.89 17.29 8.62
C ARG A 115 -10.84 17.11 9.71
N GLU A 116 -10.65 15.87 10.15
CA GLU A 116 -9.61 15.48 11.10
C GLU A 116 -8.64 14.48 10.49
N ARG A 117 -7.38 14.50 10.94
CA ARG A 117 -6.36 13.57 10.45
C ARG A 117 -6.59 12.17 11.00
N CYS A 118 -6.39 11.19 10.12
CA CYS A 118 -6.48 9.79 10.48
C CYS A 118 -5.23 9.31 11.23
N TYR A 119 -5.42 8.51 12.29
CA TYR A 119 -4.33 7.90 13.07
C TYR A 119 -4.36 6.36 13.11
N SER A 120 -5.39 5.74 12.53
CA SER A 120 -5.53 4.29 12.43
C SER A 120 -6.13 3.91 11.10
N TRP A 121 -5.63 2.86 10.48
CA TRP A 121 -6.02 2.46 9.13
C TRP A 121 -6.48 1.03 9.10
N VAL A 122 -7.36 0.75 8.15
CA VAL A 122 -7.79 -0.58 7.73
C VAL A 122 -7.12 -0.86 6.40
N TYR A 123 -6.51 -2.02 6.26
CA TYR A 123 -5.75 -2.45 5.09
C TYR A 123 -6.49 -3.57 4.37
N ASP A 124 -6.20 -3.74 3.09
CA ASP A 124 -6.60 -4.93 2.36
C ASP A 124 -5.92 -6.18 2.94
N ASP A 125 -6.70 -7.25 3.10
CA ASP A 125 -6.20 -8.54 3.58
C ASP A 125 -5.73 -9.45 2.43
N ASP A 126 -6.20 -9.19 1.21
CA ASP A 126 -5.87 -9.96 0.01
C ASP A 126 -4.48 -9.58 -0.54
N GLU A 127 -4.05 -8.34 -0.32
CA GLU A 127 -2.72 -7.86 -0.71
C GLU A 127 -1.72 -7.98 0.46
N ARG A 128 -0.48 -8.40 0.17
CA ARG A 128 0.61 -8.47 1.16
C ARG A 128 1.80 -7.68 0.65
N THR A 129 2.10 -6.56 1.29
CA THR A 129 3.27 -5.73 0.93
C THR A 129 4.12 -5.43 2.16
N ILE A 130 5.41 -5.10 1.94
CA ILE A 130 6.34 -4.77 3.04
C ILE A 130 5.83 -3.56 3.84
N VAL A 131 5.10 -2.65 3.20
CA VAL A 131 4.50 -1.48 3.84
C VAL A 131 3.48 -1.89 4.90
N GLN A 132 2.71 -2.96 4.65
CA GLN A 132 1.72 -3.51 5.57
C GLN A 132 2.36 -4.22 6.76
N GLU A 133 3.57 -4.76 6.65
CA GLU A 133 4.24 -5.46 7.77
C GLU A 133 5.06 -4.50 8.67
N VAL A 134 5.69 -3.49 8.08
CA VAL A 134 6.56 -2.56 8.82
C VAL A 134 5.75 -1.58 9.68
N ARG A 135 4.53 -1.22 9.27
CA ARG A 135 3.70 -0.21 9.97
C ARG A 135 2.96 -0.71 11.22
N PRO A 136 2.37 -1.93 11.27
CA PRO A 136 1.81 -2.51 12.49
C PRO A 136 2.84 -2.61 13.61
N SER A 137 4.12 -2.83 13.26
CA SER A 137 5.23 -2.91 14.22
C SER A 137 5.50 -1.57 14.93
N LEU A 138 5.10 -0.43 14.35
CA LEU A 138 5.16 0.88 15.02
C LEU A 138 4.05 1.11 16.05
N LYS A 139 2.98 0.32 16.06
CA LYS A 139 1.95 0.37 17.13
C LYS A 139 2.40 -0.31 18.43
N ILE A 140 3.45 -1.12 18.41
CA ILE A 140 3.94 -1.88 19.58
C ILE A 140 5.02 -1.10 20.37
N ILE A 141 5.53 0.02 19.85
CA ILE A 141 6.59 0.83 20.50
C ILE A 141 6.01 2.10 21.15
N ARG A 142 4.76 2.06 21.62
CA ARG A 142 4.21 3.08 22.51
C ARG A 142 3.48 2.47 23.69
#